data_AF-A0A0C3MYS4-F1
#
_entry.id   AF-A0A0C3MYS4-F1
#
_cell.length_a   1.000
_cell.length_b   1.000
_cell.length_c   1.000
_cell.angle_alpha   90.00
_cell.angle_beta   90.00
_cell.angle_gamma   90.00
#
_symmetry.space_group_name_H-M   'P 1'
#
loop_
_entity.id
_entity.type
_entity.pdbx_description
1 polymer ?
#
loop_
_entity_poly.entity_id
_entity_poly.type
_entity_poly.pdbx_seq_one_letter_code
_entity_poly.pdbx_strand_id
1 'polypeptide(L)'
;MLIRQEYSGQPFSGSNSKLMELLAVLRIDPEATEEALPLIHALLFEIWSTAWQHQGSKEIVDPTERCLALLTLREDGAFKEPHEVTTKIAKFEYCMRLTFLQEIHHRTQSEPQRDQLEHCLDMENFFVEKTHYTFSRLRSLQHRASALAYDTMSLPQVWWTDTKTWQTMLYRGEEVRFADLCKVFQEVEAKLVQVWEQDILMGQDIRVGYDKMADDLVNKDRFLEDEGTFAHFAMIRNGAIIWNQSSLQAWLKKYAEMQGLLLLRAQMLSGAPSRGTELTAMTYRNTQTRPTCNLVILGRHVTLLCQYLKTTALTGKDKLIPHALDGITSDILVQDLALARPFAEIAAKACFPDKPEVVELYRNHVFVNYDRLFDSENLSGIMSKHTLPIMHFGLTIKSWRHIQTAWK
;
A
#
# COMPACT_ATOMS: atom_id res chain seq x y z
N MET A 1 15.17 -54.21 1.05
CA MET A 1 15.83 -53.37 2.07
C MET A 1 15.33 -51.95 1.85
N LEU A 2 14.04 -51.69 2.12
CA LEU A 2 13.44 -51.22 3.38
C LEU A 2 13.84 -49.77 3.73
N ILE A 3 13.05 -48.80 3.25
CA ILE A 3 12.51 -47.74 4.11
C ILE A 3 11.00 -47.67 3.83
N ARG A 4 10.25 -47.70 4.93
CA ARG A 4 8.82 -48.03 5.04
C ARG A 4 7.92 -46.95 4.45
N GLN A 5 6.99 -47.36 3.60
CA GLN A 5 5.67 -46.73 3.52
C GLN A 5 4.89 -47.12 4.78
N GLU A 6 4.79 -46.20 5.74
CA GLU A 6 3.70 -46.18 6.72
C GLU A 6 2.99 -44.85 6.55
N TYR A 7 1.96 -44.85 5.70
CA TYR A 7 1.01 -43.76 5.57
C TYR A 7 -0.19 -44.08 6.45
N SER A 8 -0.38 -43.29 7.50
CA SER A 8 -1.64 -43.15 8.23
C SER A 8 -1.88 -41.66 8.48
N GLY A 9 -2.33 -40.95 7.44
CA GLY A 9 -2.90 -39.62 7.64
C GLY A 9 -4.17 -39.77 8.47
N GLN A 10 -4.07 -39.59 9.79
CA GLN A 10 -5.22 -39.40 10.66
C GLN A 10 -6.03 -38.20 10.12
N PRO A 11 -7.37 -38.20 10.19
CA PRO A 11 -8.12 -36.98 9.95
C PRO A 11 -7.59 -35.89 10.89
N PHE A 12 -7.47 -34.65 10.39
CA PHE A 12 -7.14 -33.49 11.22
C PHE A 12 -8.27 -33.29 12.22
N SER A 13 -8.21 -34.00 13.34
CA SER A 13 -9.19 -33.95 14.41
C SER A 13 -8.88 -32.76 15.30
N GLY A 14 -9.87 -32.27 16.05
CA GLY A 14 -9.68 -31.23 17.06
C GLY A 14 -8.75 -31.61 18.23
N SER A 15 -7.91 -32.64 18.07
CA SER A 15 -6.94 -33.15 19.03
C SER A 15 -5.49 -32.92 18.60
N ASN A 16 -5.22 -32.09 17.58
CA ASN A 16 -3.85 -31.69 17.25
C ASN A 16 -3.24 -30.91 18.43
N SER A 17 -2.19 -31.46 19.06
CA SER A 17 -1.58 -30.88 20.26
C SER A 17 -1.07 -29.47 20.03
N LYS A 18 -0.48 -29.19 18.87
CA LYS A 18 0.02 -27.85 18.50
C LYS A 18 -1.12 -26.84 18.32
N LEU A 19 -2.27 -27.27 17.81
CA LEU A 19 -3.46 -26.41 17.71
C LEU A 19 -3.98 -26.06 19.11
N MET A 20 -4.03 -27.04 20.01
CA MET A 20 -4.47 -26.81 21.39
C MET A 20 -3.51 -25.91 22.16
N GLU A 21 -2.21 -26.08 21.94
CA GLU A 21 -1.15 -25.24 22.52
C GLU A 21 -1.22 -23.80 21.99
N LEU A 22 -1.38 -23.61 20.67
CA LEU A 22 -1.59 -22.29 20.07
C LEU A 22 -2.84 -21.60 20.62
N LEU A 23 -3.95 -22.34 20.75
CA LEU A 23 -5.19 -21.80 21.34
C LEU A 23 -5.01 -21.44 22.81
N ALA A 24 -4.16 -22.14 23.56
CA ALA A 24 -3.85 -21.81 24.94
C ALA A 24 -3.03 -20.52 25.04
N VAL A 25 -1.98 -20.37 24.22
CA VAL A 25 -1.15 -19.15 24.14
C VAL A 25 -2.02 -17.93 23.80
N LEU A 26 -2.80 -18.01 22.72
CA LEU A 26 -3.65 -16.89 22.26
C LEU A 26 -4.80 -16.56 23.21
N ARG A 27 -5.19 -17.47 24.11
CA ARG A 27 -6.20 -17.21 25.15
C ARG A 27 -5.61 -16.46 26.35
N ILE A 28 -4.35 -16.69 26.66
CA ILE A 28 -3.65 -16.05 27.79
C ILE A 28 -3.28 -14.62 27.41
N ASP A 29 -2.69 -14.46 26.23
CA ASP A 29 -2.32 -13.16 25.70
C ASP A 29 -2.53 -13.13 24.17
N PRO A 30 -3.55 -12.41 23.68
CA PRO A 30 -3.79 -12.26 22.25
C PRO A 30 -2.65 -11.57 21.49
N GLU A 31 -1.77 -10.85 22.18
CA GLU A 31 -0.64 -10.12 21.59
C GLU A 31 0.71 -10.87 21.71
N ALA A 32 0.74 -12.08 22.31
CA ALA A 32 1.94 -12.91 22.50
C ALA A 32 2.49 -13.50 21.19
N THR A 33 2.99 -12.60 20.34
CA THR A 33 3.43 -12.90 18.98
C THR A 33 4.69 -13.76 18.97
N GLU A 34 5.62 -13.56 19.90
CA GLU A 34 6.88 -14.32 19.96
C GLU A 34 6.66 -15.80 20.30
N GLU A 35 5.71 -16.12 21.17
CA GLU A 35 5.38 -17.50 21.55
C GLU A 35 4.44 -18.18 20.55
N ALA A 36 3.54 -17.42 19.93
CA ALA A 36 2.60 -17.95 18.94
C ALA A 36 3.26 -18.25 17.59
N LEU A 37 4.24 -17.46 17.15
CA LEU A 37 4.83 -17.57 15.82
C LEU A 37 5.44 -18.95 15.50
N PRO A 38 6.25 -19.58 16.38
CA PRO A 38 6.78 -20.93 16.13
C PRO A 38 5.67 -21.99 16.03
N LEU A 39 4.62 -21.88 16.84
CA LEU A 39 3.48 -22.79 16.83
C LEU A 39 2.65 -22.64 15.54
N ILE A 40 2.40 -21.39 15.12
CA ILE A 40 1.75 -21.08 13.84
C ILE A 40 2.57 -21.66 12.69
N HIS A 41 3.87 -21.41 12.67
CA HIS A 41 4.76 -21.93 11.64
C HIS A 41 4.69 -23.46 11.57
N ALA A 42 4.84 -24.15 12.71
CA ALA A 42 4.81 -25.60 12.77
C ALA A 42 3.46 -26.20 12.31
N LEU A 43 2.35 -25.54 12.65
CA LEU A 43 1.00 -25.95 12.24
C LEU A 43 0.80 -25.77 10.73
N LEU A 44 1.15 -24.60 10.20
CA LEU A 44 1.04 -24.30 8.77
C LEU A 44 1.93 -25.24 7.94
N PHE A 45 3.16 -25.48 8.39
CA PHE A 45 4.07 -26.41 7.75
C PHE A 45 3.46 -27.83 7.71
N GLU A 46 2.92 -28.33 8.82
CA GLU A 46 2.27 -29.65 8.89
C GLU A 46 1.06 -29.74 7.96
N ILE A 47 0.19 -28.74 7.95
CA ILE A 47 -1.01 -28.72 7.09
C ILE A 47 -0.62 -28.73 5.61
N TRP A 48 0.39 -27.94 5.21
CA TRP A 48 0.74 -27.74 3.80
C TRP A 48 1.74 -28.74 3.24
N SER A 49 2.50 -29.42 4.10
CA SER A 49 3.33 -30.57 3.72
C SER A 49 2.55 -31.89 3.70
N THR A 50 1.28 -31.89 4.12
CA THR A 50 0.42 -33.09 4.14
C THR A 50 -0.28 -33.29 2.80
N ALA A 51 -0.20 -34.52 2.29
CA ALA A 51 -0.93 -35.00 1.13
C ALA A 51 -2.37 -35.40 1.50
N TRP A 52 -3.32 -34.47 1.44
CA TRP A 52 -4.72 -34.73 1.77
C TRP A 52 -5.42 -35.59 0.70
N GLN A 53 -5.64 -36.88 0.99
CA GLN A 53 -6.31 -37.81 0.08
C GLN A 53 -7.84 -37.78 0.24
N HIS A 54 -8.56 -37.70 -0.88
CA HIS A 54 -10.02 -37.77 -0.87
C HIS A 54 -10.48 -39.22 -0.75
N GLN A 55 -11.37 -39.49 0.19
CA GLN A 55 -12.01 -40.81 0.35
C GLN A 55 -13.40 -40.89 -0.32
N GLY A 56 -13.76 -39.91 -1.18
CA GLY A 56 -15.03 -39.87 -1.90
C GLY A 56 -15.30 -38.52 -2.57
N SER A 57 -16.41 -38.40 -3.30
CA SER A 57 -16.74 -37.21 -4.12
C SER A 57 -17.39 -36.05 -3.36
N LYS A 58 -17.73 -36.20 -2.07
CA LYS A 58 -18.56 -35.23 -1.33
C LYS A 58 -17.86 -34.50 -0.19
N GLU A 59 -16.64 -34.86 0.19
CA GLU A 59 -15.95 -34.25 1.32
C GLU A 59 -14.70 -33.48 0.87
N ILE A 60 -14.67 -32.18 1.18
CA ILE A 60 -13.44 -31.39 1.16
C ILE A 60 -12.62 -31.89 2.34
N VAL A 61 -11.45 -32.51 2.11
CA VAL A 61 -10.60 -33.10 3.17
C VAL A 61 -9.47 -32.18 3.61
N ASP A 62 -9.03 -31.28 2.72
CA ASP A 62 -7.93 -30.35 2.98
C ASP A 62 -8.42 -29.22 3.92
N PRO A 63 -7.80 -29.04 5.11
CA PRO A 63 -8.18 -27.98 6.05
C PRO A 63 -8.08 -26.58 5.45
N THR A 64 -7.13 -26.34 4.54
CA THR A 64 -6.95 -25.05 3.89
C THR A 64 -8.08 -24.77 2.91
N GLU A 65 -8.51 -25.78 2.15
CA GLU A 65 -9.68 -25.63 1.25
C GLU A 65 -10.98 -25.47 2.03
N ARG A 66 -11.14 -26.17 3.16
CA ARG A 66 -12.28 -25.95 4.08
C ARG A 66 -12.30 -24.52 4.58
N CYS A 67 -11.15 -24.03 5.05
CA CYS A 67 -11.00 -22.65 5.50
C CYS A 67 -11.33 -21.66 4.38
N LEU A 68 -10.82 -21.90 3.16
CA LEU A 68 -11.16 -21.09 1.98
C LEU A 68 -12.67 -21.06 1.73
N ALA A 69 -13.35 -22.21 1.76
CA ALA A 69 -14.80 -22.28 1.58
C ALA A 69 -15.57 -21.46 2.63
N LEU A 70 -15.13 -21.51 3.90
CA LEU A 70 -15.74 -20.71 4.97
C LEU A 70 -15.47 -19.21 4.77
N LEU A 71 -14.25 -18.82 4.36
CA LEU A 71 -13.88 -17.43 4.10
C LEU A 71 -14.59 -16.82 2.88
N THR A 72 -15.14 -17.67 2.01
CA THR A 72 -15.92 -17.26 0.84
C THR A 72 -17.43 -17.33 1.08
N LEU A 73 -17.89 -17.81 2.23
CA LEU A 73 -19.29 -17.75 2.61
C LEU A 73 -19.67 -16.32 3.04
N ARG A 74 -20.82 -15.84 2.56
CA ARG A 74 -21.44 -14.56 2.92
C ARG A 74 -22.46 -14.78 4.04
N GLU A 75 -22.89 -13.70 4.68
CA GLU A 75 -23.89 -13.75 5.77
C GLU A 75 -25.24 -14.32 5.32
N ASP A 76 -25.59 -14.15 4.05
CA ASP A 76 -26.80 -14.71 3.42
C ASP A 76 -26.68 -16.20 3.05
N GLY A 77 -25.54 -16.83 3.34
CA GLY A 77 -25.25 -18.22 3.01
C GLY A 77 -24.83 -18.45 1.55
N ALA A 78 -24.74 -17.40 0.73
CA ALA A 78 -24.20 -17.49 -0.62
C ALA A 78 -22.66 -17.49 -0.61
N PHE A 79 -22.05 -18.02 -1.66
CA PHE A 79 -20.61 -17.90 -1.84
C PHE A 79 -20.26 -16.61 -2.59
N LYS A 80 -19.06 -16.07 -2.32
CA LYS A 80 -18.50 -14.93 -3.03
C LYS A 80 -18.30 -15.23 -4.51
N GLU A 81 -18.35 -14.17 -5.32
CA GLU A 81 -18.14 -14.27 -6.76
C GLU A 81 -16.71 -14.72 -7.08
N PRO A 82 -16.46 -15.42 -8.22
CA PRO A 82 -15.16 -15.98 -8.54
C PRO A 82 -13.99 -14.98 -8.42
N HIS A 83 -14.20 -13.72 -8.82
CA HIS A 83 -13.18 -12.67 -8.74
C HIS A 83 -12.78 -12.32 -7.28
N GLU A 84 -13.68 -12.46 -6.32
CA GLU A 84 -13.40 -12.22 -4.90
C GLU A 84 -12.66 -13.42 -4.25
N VAL A 85 -12.91 -14.63 -4.77
CA VAL A 85 -12.26 -15.87 -4.31
C VAL A 85 -10.78 -15.89 -4.70
N THR A 86 -10.43 -15.47 -5.93
CA THR A 86 -9.03 -15.45 -6.41
C THR A 86 -8.11 -14.63 -5.49
N THR A 87 -8.60 -13.53 -4.93
CA THR A 87 -7.83 -12.68 -4.01
C THR A 87 -7.52 -13.40 -2.69
N LYS A 88 -8.46 -14.21 -2.18
CA LYS A 88 -8.24 -15.01 -0.97
C LYS A 88 -7.24 -16.13 -1.21
N ILE A 89 -7.33 -16.80 -2.36
CA ILE A 89 -6.37 -17.85 -2.73
C ILE A 89 -4.95 -17.27 -2.86
N ALA A 90 -4.79 -16.12 -3.51
CA ALA A 90 -3.48 -15.48 -3.64
C ALA A 90 -2.83 -15.14 -2.28
N LYS A 91 -3.63 -14.79 -1.26
CA LYS A 91 -3.14 -14.59 0.12
C LYS A 91 -2.64 -15.89 0.73
N PHE A 92 -3.36 -17.01 0.55
CA PHE A 92 -2.89 -18.33 0.98
C PHE A 92 -1.60 -18.71 0.25
N GLU A 93 -1.53 -18.59 -1.08
CA GLU A 93 -0.31 -18.89 -1.85
C GLU A 93 0.91 -18.12 -1.35
N TYR A 94 0.73 -16.83 -1.05
CA TYR A 94 1.81 -16.00 -0.50
C TYR A 94 2.24 -16.47 0.89
N CYS A 95 1.28 -16.77 1.78
CA CYS A 95 1.56 -17.27 3.11
C CYS A 95 2.28 -18.64 3.07
N MET A 96 1.85 -19.54 2.18
CA MET A 96 2.52 -20.83 1.93
C MET A 96 3.98 -20.63 1.54
N ARG A 97 4.24 -19.76 0.55
CA ARG A 97 5.61 -19.47 0.11
C ARG A 97 6.47 -18.92 1.25
N LEU A 98 5.93 -18.05 2.10
CA LEU A 98 6.65 -17.52 3.26
C LEU A 98 6.95 -18.61 4.30
N THR A 99 6.00 -19.51 4.59
CA THR A 99 6.23 -20.62 5.51
C THR A 99 7.34 -21.56 5.00
N PHE A 100 7.31 -21.93 3.72
CA PHE A 100 8.38 -22.77 3.15
C PHE A 100 9.72 -22.04 3.07
N LEU A 101 9.72 -20.74 2.78
CA LEU A 101 10.94 -19.93 2.80
C LEU A 101 11.55 -19.87 4.20
N GLN A 102 10.72 -19.66 5.23
CA GLN A 102 11.16 -19.64 6.63
C GLN A 102 11.75 -21.00 7.05
N GLU A 103 11.08 -22.10 6.68
CA GLU A 103 11.55 -23.45 6.97
C GLU A 103 12.87 -23.77 6.25
N ILE A 104 13.03 -23.35 4.99
CA ILE A 104 14.30 -23.48 4.26
C ILE A 104 15.43 -22.76 5.00
N HIS A 105 15.20 -21.51 5.45
CA HIS A 105 16.19 -20.77 6.22
C HIS A 105 16.54 -21.46 7.54
N HIS A 106 15.54 -21.99 8.24
CA HIS A 106 15.73 -22.72 9.49
C HIS A 106 16.57 -23.99 9.31
N ARG A 107 16.33 -24.74 8.22
CA ARG A 107 17.11 -25.94 7.88
C ARG A 107 18.54 -25.61 7.47
N THR A 108 18.75 -24.56 6.68
CA THR A 108 20.11 -24.11 6.33
C THR A 108 20.93 -23.72 7.56
N GLN A 109 20.30 -23.10 8.57
CA GLN A 109 20.98 -22.78 9.82
C GLN A 109 21.32 -24.04 10.65
N SER A 110 20.47 -25.06 10.58
CA SER A 110 20.60 -26.31 11.34
C SER A 110 21.51 -27.34 10.66
N GLU A 111 21.63 -27.27 9.34
CA GLU A 111 22.47 -28.14 8.49
C GLU A 111 23.43 -27.30 7.61
N PRO A 112 24.47 -26.65 8.18
CA PRO A 112 25.33 -25.72 7.44
C PRO A 112 26.13 -26.34 6.28
N GLN A 113 26.13 -27.66 6.17
CA GLN A 113 26.81 -28.40 5.09
C GLN A 113 26.01 -28.40 3.79
N ARG A 114 24.70 -28.11 3.86
CA ARG A 114 23.80 -28.05 2.71
C ARG A 114 23.48 -26.60 2.41
N ASP A 115 23.43 -26.26 1.12
CA ASP A 115 23.06 -24.91 0.71
C ASP A 115 21.53 -24.70 0.71
N GLN A 116 21.11 -23.45 0.55
CA GLN A 116 19.68 -23.11 0.50
C GLN A 116 18.95 -23.74 -0.69
N LEU A 117 19.65 -23.98 -1.80
CA LEU A 117 19.06 -24.53 -3.01
C LEU A 117 18.71 -26.00 -2.82
N GLU A 118 19.56 -26.77 -2.16
CA GLU A 118 19.31 -28.17 -1.82
C GLU A 118 18.06 -28.34 -0.95
N HIS A 119 17.91 -27.52 0.10
CA HIS A 119 16.70 -27.54 0.93
C HIS A 119 15.45 -27.07 0.16
N CYS A 120 15.60 -26.13 -0.77
CA CYS A 120 14.53 -25.70 -1.65
C CYS A 120 14.04 -26.84 -2.56
N LEU A 121 14.98 -27.61 -3.15
CA LEU A 121 14.68 -28.76 -3.99
C LEU A 121 13.95 -29.88 -3.22
N ASP A 122 14.34 -30.14 -1.97
CA ASP A 122 13.66 -31.13 -1.11
C ASP A 122 12.18 -30.79 -0.88
N MET A 123 11.85 -29.49 -0.91
CA MET A 123 10.55 -28.96 -0.51
C MET A 123 9.73 -28.41 -1.68
N GLU A 124 10.30 -28.41 -2.88
CA GLU A 124 9.73 -27.79 -4.08
C GLU A 124 8.27 -28.21 -4.31
N ASN A 125 7.99 -29.50 -4.11
CA ASN A 125 6.68 -30.09 -4.36
C ASN A 125 5.53 -29.43 -3.56
N PHE A 126 5.84 -28.77 -2.44
CA PHE A 126 4.84 -28.14 -1.59
C PHE A 126 4.45 -26.72 -2.02
N PHE A 127 5.20 -26.09 -2.93
CA PHE A 127 4.95 -24.71 -3.39
C PHE A 127 5.00 -24.54 -4.91
N VAL A 128 4.87 -25.63 -5.68
CA VAL A 128 4.73 -25.63 -7.14
C VAL A 128 3.42 -26.30 -7.61
N GLU A 129 3.05 -26.04 -8.87
CA GLU A 129 1.87 -26.64 -9.50
C GLU A 129 2.13 -28.08 -9.98
N LYS A 130 1.06 -28.82 -10.31
CA LYS A 130 1.09 -30.21 -10.81
C LYS A 130 1.56 -31.25 -9.79
N THR A 131 1.42 -30.93 -8.50
CA THR A 131 1.64 -31.87 -7.39
C THR A 131 0.31 -32.24 -6.72
N HIS A 132 0.35 -33.14 -5.75
CA HIS A 132 -0.82 -33.59 -4.99
C HIS A 132 -1.03 -32.83 -3.66
N TYR A 133 -0.23 -31.79 -3.41
CA TYR A 133 -0.27 -30.98 -2.21
C TYR A 133 -1.22 -29.79 -2.35
N THR A 134 -1.56 -29.19 -1.20
CA THR A 134 -2.50 -28.07 -1.08
C THR A 134 -2.22 -26.93 -2.06
N PHE A 135 -0.94 -26.58 -2.28
CA PHE A 135 -0.57 -25.46 -3.15
C PHE A 135 -1.08 -25.66 -4.58
N SER A 136 -0.79 -26.83 -5.17
CA SER A 136 -1.21 -27.21 -6.51
C SER A 136 -2.74 -27.22 -6.65
N ARG A 137 -3.45 -27.63 -5.60
CA ARG A 137 -4.92 -27.63 -5.57
C ARG A 137 -5.51 -26.22 -5.51
N LEU A 138 -4.97 -25.36 -4.64
CA LEU A 138 -5.35 -23.95 -4.55
C LEU A 138 -5.12 -23.23 -5.89
N ARG A 139 -3.97 -23.48 -6.54
CA ARG A 139 -3.68 -22.96 -7.89
C ARG A 139 -4.73 -23.41 -8.90
N SER A 140 -5.11 -24.68 -8.88
CA SER A 140 -6.16 -25.22 -9.74
C SER A 140 -7.52 -24.55 -9.50
N LEU A 141 -7.89 -24.29 -8.24
CA LEU A 141 -9.10 -23.54 -7.90
C LEU A 141 -9.01 -22.08 -8.37
N GLN A 142 -7.86 -21.43 -8.21
CA GLN A 142 -7.65 -20.05 -8.69
C GLN A 142 -7.74 -19.96 -10.22
N HIS A 143 -7.16 -20.90 -10.95
CA HIS A 143 -7.27 -20.98 -12.40
C HIS A 143 -8.73 -21.13 -12.84
N ARG A 144 -9.49 -22.03 -12.18
CA ARG A 144 -10.93 -22.20 -12.44
C ARG A 144 -11.73 -20.93 -12.14
N ALA A 145 -11.49 -20.31 -10.98
CA ALA A 145 -12.17 -19.07 -10.60
C ALA A 145 -11.84 -17.93 -11.57
N SER A 146 -10.59 -17.86 -12.05
CA SER A 146 -10.16 -16.88 -13.05
C SER A 146 -10.85 -17.12 -14.38
N ALA A 147 -10.92 -18.36 -14.86
CA ALA A 147 -11.63 -18.72 -16.09
C ALA A 147 -13.11 -18.31 -16.02
N LEU A 148 -13.79 -18.65 -14.93
CA LEU A 148 -15.18 -18.23 -14.70
C LEU A 148 -15.34 -16.71 -14.66
N ALA A 149 -14.42 -16.00 -14.00
CA ALA A 149 -14.46 -14.54 -13.94
C ALA A 149 -14.23 -13.89 -15.32
N TYR A 150 -13.38 -14.46 -16.16
CA TYR A 150 -13.16 -13.98 -17.53
C TYR A 150 -14.32 -14.31 -18.48
N ASP A 151 -14.97 -15.46 -18.29
CA ASP A 151 -16.12 -15.88 -19.10
C ASP A 151 -17.43 -15.18 -18.70
N THR A 152 -17.49 -14.61 -17.49
CA THR A 152 -18.67 -13.86 -17.03
C THR A 152 -18.71 -12.49 -17.71
N MET A 153 -19.66 -12.29 -18.62
CA MET A 153 -19.87 -10.99 -19.28
C MET A 153 -20.18 -9.91 -18.24
N SER A 154 -19.32 -8.89 -18.17
CA SER A 154 -19.58 -7.70 -17.35
C SER A 154 -20.20 -6.60 -18.21
N LEU A 155 -21.21 -5.92 -17.69
CA LEU A 155 -21.78 -4.75 -18.36
C LEU A 155 -20.73 -3.63 -18.43
N PRO A 156 -20.72 -2.83 -19.52
CA PRO A 156 -19.86 -1.66 -19.62
C PRO A 156 -20.08 -0.72 -18.41
N GLN A 157 -18.99 -0.38 -17.74
CA GLN A 157 -19.06 0.52 -16.57
C GLN A 157 -18.98 1.99 -16.98
N VAL A 158 -18.51 2.27 -18.19
CA VAL A 158 -18.41 3.62 -18.77
C VAL A 158 -19.17 3.62 -20.11
N TRP A 159 -19.99 4.64 -20.31
CA TRP A 159 -20.74 4.87 -21.55
C TRP A 159 -20.72 6.35 -21.89
N TRP A 160 -20.35 6.72 -23.11
CA TRP A 160 -20.39 8.11 -23.57
C TRP A 160 -21.81 8.52 -23.92
N THR A 161 -22.33 9.56 -23.26
CA THR A 161 -23.64 10.15 -23.60
C THR A 161 -23.52 11.22 -24.69
N ASP A 162 -22.33 11.82 -24.81
CA ASP A 162 -21.99 12.76 -25.87
C ASP A 162 -20.93 12.16 -26.80
N THR A 163 -21.33 11.91 -28.04
CA THR A 163 -20.47 11.35 -29.09
C THR A 163 -19.89 12.41 -30.03
N LYS A 164 -20.14 13.70 -29.78
CA LYS A 164 -19.64 14.81 -30.61
C LYS A 164 -18.45 15.49 -29.95
N THR A 165 -18.58 15.85 -28.67
CA THR A 165 -17.54 16.61 -27.96
C THR A 165 -16.83 15.81 -26.86
N TRP A 166 -17.33 14.61 -26.55
CA TRP A 166 -16.80 13.70 -25.54
C TRP A 166 -16.63 14.41 -24.17
N GLN A 167 -17.59 15.28 -23.84
CA GLN A 167 -17.59 16.06 -22.61
C GLN A 167 -18.39 15.41 -21.49
N THR A 168 -19.26 14.44 -21.80
CA THR A 168 -20.14 13.80 -20.81
C THR A 168 -20.19 12.29 -21.01
N MET A 169 -20.07 11.55 -19.91
CA MET A 169 -20.20 10.09 -19.85
C MET A 169 -21.05 9.67 -18.65
N LEU A 170 -21.51 8.42 -18.65
CA LEU A 170 -22.03 7.72 -17.49
C LEU A 170 -20.96 6.78 -16.95
N TYR A 171 -20.66 6.87 -15.65
CA TYR A 171 -19.90 5.87 -14.92
C TYR A 171 -20.82 5.15 -13.94
N ARG A 172 -21.13 3.87 -14.21
CA ARG A 172 -22.05 3.06 -13.39
C ARG A 172 -23.42 3.73 -13.13
N GLY A 173 -23.90 4.50 -14.10
CA GLY A 173 -25.17 5.24 -14.02
C GLY A 173 -25.03 6.68 -13.54
N GLU A 174 -23.89 7.06 -12.96
CA GLU A 174 -23.63 8.44 -12.53
C GLU A 174 -23.10 9.29 -13.69
N GLU A 175 -23.64 10.50 -13.84
CA GLU A 175 -23.17 11.43 -14.87
C GLU A 175 -21.83 12.04 -14.48
N VAL A 176 -20.88 11.96 -15.42
CA VAL A 176 -19.54 12.55 -15.30
C VAL A 176 -19.37 13.58 -16.41
N ARG A 177 -19.31 14.85 -16.03
CA ARG A 177 -19.04 15.96 -16.96
C ARG A 177 -17.59 16.40 -16.84
N PHE A 178 -16.93 16.62 -17.97
CA PHE A 178 -15.55 17.09 -18.00
C PHE A 178 -15.38 18.44 -17.30
N ALA A 179 -16.36 19.35 -17.47
CA ALA A 179 -16.38 20.65 -16.79
C ALA A 179 -16.39 20.53 -15.26
N ASP A 180 -17.11 19.53 -14.71
CA ASP A 180 -17.15 19.29 -13.27
C ASP A 180 -15.79 18.80 -12.75
N LEU A 181 -15.09 17.96 -13.53
CA LEU A 181 -13.72 17.55 -13.19
C LEU A 181 -12.75 18.73 -13.20
N CYS A 182 -12.82 19.60 -14.22
CA CYS A 182 -12.03 20.82 -14.24
C CYS A 182 -12.31 21.69 -13.02
N LYS A 183 -13.57 21.81 -12.61
CA LYS A 183 -13.96 22.56 -11.41
C LYS A 183 -13.40 21.92 -10.12
N VAL A 184 -13.42 20.59 -10.00
CA VAL A 184 -12.77 19.88 -8.89
C VAL A 184 -11.28 20.24 -8.82
N PHE A 185 -10.58 20.22 -9.95
CA PHE A 185 -9.16 20.54 -9.98
C PHE A 185 -8.87 21.99 -9.60
N GLN A 186 -9.71 22.94 -10.04
CA GLN A 186 -9.61 24.34 -9.65
C GLN A 186 -9.83 24.54 -8.14
N GLU A 187 -10.88 23.93 -7.57
CA GLU A 187 -11.16 24.06 -6.12
C GLU A 187 -10.09 23.40 -5.26
N VAL A 188 -9.58 22.24 -5.67
CA VAL A 188 -8.46 21.57 -4.99
C VAL A 188 -7.18 22.40 -5.08
N GLU A 189 -6.91 23.03 -6.23
CA GLU A 189 -5.77 23.94 -6.41
C GLU A 189 -5.85 25.13 -5.47
N ALA A 190 -6.97 25.85 -5.48
CA ALA A 190 -7.19 27.02 -4.65
C ALA A 190 -7.03 26.67 -3.17
N LYS A 191 -7.57 25.51 -2.75
CA LYS A 191 -7.40 25.02 -1.39
C LYS A 191 -5.95 24.66 -1.07
N LEU A 192 -5.24 23.98 -1.97
CA LEU A 192 -3.84 23.63 -1.78
C LEU A 192 -2.98 24.89 -1.57
N VAL A 193 -3.15 25.90 -2.43
CA VAL A 193 -2.47 27.18 -2.33
C VAL A 193 -2.82 27.88 -1.02
N GLN A 194 -4.10 27.93 -0.65
CA GLN A 194 -4.55 28.52 0.62
C GLN A 194 -3.90 27.85 1.83
N VAL A 195 -3.91 26.50 1.90
CA VAL A 195 -3.29 25.76 3.00
C VAL A 195 -1.78 26.00 3.01
N TRP A 196 -1.14 25.97 1.86
CA TRP A 196 0.30 26.24 1.74
C TRP A 196 0.67 27.64 2.26
N GLU A 197 0.02 28.69 1.78
CA GLU A 197 0.37 30.07 2.13
C GLU A 197 -0.06 30.42 3.57
N GLN A 198 -1.26 30.04 3.99
CA GLN A 198 -1.86 30.53 5.22
C GLN A 198 -1.63 29.60 6.42
N ASP A 199 -1.70 28.27 6.21
CA ASP A 199 -1.57 27.31 7.30
C ASP A 199 -0.10 26.81 7.45
N ILE A 200 0.60 26.57 6.34
CA ILE A 200 1.98 26.03 6.36
C ILE A 200 3.00 27.15 6.50
N LEU A 201 2.97 28.13 5.59
CA LEU A 201 3.88 29.28 5.63
C LEU A 201 3.43 30.38 6.61
N MET A 202 2.22 30.27 7.18
CA MET A 202 1.66 31.22 8.14
C MET A 202 1.68 32.68 7.65
N GLY A 203 1.43 32.87 6.35
CA GLY A 203 1.41 34.17 5.69
C GLY A 203 2.79 34.76 5.36
N GLN A 204 3.88 34.02 5.60
CA GLN A 204 5.21 34.46 5.23
C GLN A 204 5.44 34.35 3.72
N ASP A 205 6.06 35.38 3.13
CA ASP A 205 6.47 35.40 1.72
C ASP A 205 7.89 34.84 1.57
N ILE A 206 8.03 33.52 1.71
CA ILE A 206 9.30 32.79 1.56
C ILE A 206 9.18 31.79 0.43
N ARG A 207 10.19 31.76 -0.45
CA ARG A 207 10.22 30.87 -1.61
C ARG A 207 11.66 30.52 -2.00
N VAL A 208 11.89 29.27 -2.36
CA VAL A 208 13.14 28.81 -2.96
C VAL A 208 13.09 29.07 -4.46
N GLY A 209 14.07 29.80 -5.00
CA GLY A 209 14.28 29.87 -6.44
C GLY A 209 14.96 28.58 -6.93
N TYR A 210 14.31 27.85 -7.83
CA TYR A 210 14.80 26.53 -8.26
C TYR A 210 14.93 26.36 -9.78
N ASP A 211 14.91 27.47 -10.53
CA ASP A 211 15.07 27.55 -11.98
C ASP A 211 16.37 26.90 -12.51
N LYS A 212 17.34 26.70 -11.60
CA LYS A 212 18.63 26.04 -11.84
C LYS A 212 18.93 25.00 -10.76
N MET A 213 17.99 24.11 -10.46
CA MET A 213 18.27 22.94 -9.61
C MET A 213 19.39 22.09 -10.20
N ALA A 214 20.62 22.32 -9.73
CA ALA A 214 21.64 21.29 -9.61
C ALA A 214 21.39 20.55 -8.29
N ASP A 215 21.91 19.34 -8.15
CA ASP A 215 21.75 18.43 -7.01
C ASP A 215 22.52 18.94 -5.76
N ASP A 216 22.31 20.21 -5.39
CA ASP A 216 22.83 20.90 -4.21
C ASP A 216 21.71 21.80 -3.65
N LEU A 217 20.97 21.26 -2.69
CA LEU A 217 19.76 21.83 -2.10
C LEU A 217 20.04 22.74 -0.88
N VAL A 218 21.26 23.27 -0.73
CA VAL A 218 21.59 24.15 0.40
C VAL A 218 21.08 25.57 0.15
N ASN A 219 19.76 25.77 0.15
CA ASN A 219 19.21 27.10 0.42
C ASN A 219 19.28 27.36 1.94
N LYS A 220 19.63 28.58 2.35
CA LYS A 220 19.83 28.98 3.74
C LYS A 220 18.63 29.67 4.37
N ASP A 221 17.58 29.98 3.61
CA ASP A 221 16.34 30.57 4.15
C ASP A 221 15.61 29.54 5.01
N ARG A 222 15.42 29.86 6.29
CA ARG A 222 14.84 28.93 7.29
C ARG A 222 13.47 29.45 7.75
N PHE A 223 12.47 28.57 7.69
CA PHE A 223 11.10 28.83 8.14
C PHE A 223 10.98 29.39 9.59
N LEU A 224 11.93 29.04 10.47
CA LEU A 224 11.93 29.43 11.89
C LEU A 224 12.69 30.74 12.21
N GLU A 225 13.14 31.51 11.23
CA GLU A 225 13.91 32.74 11.50
C GLU A 225 13.02 33.94 11.90
N ASP A 226 11.73 33.91 11.60
CA ASP A 226 10.78 34.93 12.05
C ASP A 226 10.45 34.79 13.56
N GLU A 227 10.62 35.88 14.33
CA GLU A 227 10.41 35.88 15.78
C GLU A 227 8.96 35.53 16.17
N GLY A 228 7.97 35.99 15.40
CA GLY A 228 6.55 35.70 15.66
C GLY A 228 6.22 34.22 15.49
N THR A 229 6.76 33.63 14.43
CA THR A 229 6.64 32.21 14.09
C THR A 229 7.36 31.32 15.08
N PHE A 230 8.59 31.69 15.47
CA PHE A 230 9.31 30.98 16.52
C PHE A 230 8.54 31.01 17.84
N ALA A 231 8.06 32.18 18.27
CA ALA A 231 7.29 32.34 19.52
C ALA A 231 5.96 31.57 19.52
N HIS A 232 5.37 31.32 18.35
CA HIS A 232 4.17 30.49 18.22
C HIS A 232 4.44 29.01 18.56
N PHE A 233 5.61 28.50 18.18
CA PHE A 233 5.97 27.08 18.29
C PHE A 233 6.89 26.75 19.45
N ALA A 234 7.63 27.72 19.96
CA ALA A 234 8.67 27.48 20.95
C ALA A 234 8.93 28.71 21.80
N MET A 235 9.54 28.46 22.96
CA MET A 235 10.16 29.50 23.78
C MET A 235 11.53 29.04 24.27
N ILE A 236 12.42 29.97 24.55
CA ILE A 236 13.70 29.66 25.19
C ILE A 236 13.55 29.87 26.70
N ARG A 237 13.82 28.82 27.49
CA ARG A 237 13.85 28.89 28.96
C ARG A 237 15.15 28.26 29.45
N ASN A 238 15.93 29.03 30.22
CA ASN A 238 17.23 28.61 30.76
C ASN A 238 18.20 28.06 29.68
N GLY A 239 18.20 28.66 28.48
CA GLY A 239 19.05 28.24 27.36
C GLY A 239 18.57 26.98 26.62
N ALA A 240 17.45 26.37 27.04
CA ALA A 240 16.83 25.24 26.35
C ALA A 240 15.58 25.68 25.58
N ILE A 241 15.35 25.08 24.41
CA ILE A 241 14.12 25.27 23.63
C ILE A 241 13.02 24.41 24.26
N ILE A 242 11.92 25.04 24.65
CA ILE A 242 10.69 24.38 25.08
C ILE A 242 9.68 24.52 23.94
N TRP A 243 9.29 23.37 23.37
CA TRP A 243 8.32 23.30 22.28
C TRP A 243 6.88 23.38 22.78
N ASN A 244 6.06 24.19 22.11
CA ASN A 244 4.62 24.17 22.25
C ASN A 244 4.04 23.00 21.45
N GLN A 245 3.94 21.84 22.10
CA GLN A 245 3.46 20.61 21.45
C GLN A 245 2.06 20.76 20.84
N SER A 246 1.15 21.51 21.47
CA SER A 246 -0.21 21.69 20.93
C SER A 246 -0.20 22.45 19.61
N SER A 247 0.58 23.53 19.51
CA SER A 247 0.75 24.28 18.25
C SER A 247 1.42 23.43 17.18
N LEU A 248 2.48 22.68 17.53
CA LEU A 248 3.16 21.79 16.59
C LEU A 248 2.25 20.69 16.07
N GLN A 249 1.45 20.06 16.93
CA GLN A 249 0.48 19.04 16.51
C GLN A 249 -0.61 19.62 15.61
N ALA A 250 -1.10 20.84 15.90
CA ALA A 250 -2.05 21.53 15.05
C ALA A 250 -1.46 21.81 13.65
N TRP A 251 -0.22 22.30 13.60
CA TRP A 251 0.50 22.54 12.35
C TRP A 251 0.75 21.23 11.59
N LEU A 252 1.19 20.15 12.24
CA LEU A 252 1.39 18.85 11.61
C LEU A 252 0.10 18.25 11.03
N LYS A 253 -1.07 18.53 11.63
CA LYS A 253 -2.37 18.14 11.05
C LYS A 253 -2.68 18.90 9.77
N LYS A 254 -2.38 20.21 9.74
CA LYS A 254 -2.48 21.04 8.53
C LYS A 254 -1.49 20.62 7.45
N TYR A 255 -0.28 20.25 7.87
CA TYR A 255 0.73 19.66 7.01
C TYR A 255 0.23 18.36 6.37
N ALA A 256 -0.34 17.45 7.15
CA ALA A 256 -0.94 16.22 6.63
C ALA A 256 -2.10 16.51 5.66
N GLU A 257 -2.93 17.52 5.92
CA GLU A 257 -3.96 17.96 4.97
C GLU A 257 -3.36 18.43 3.63
N MET A 258 -2.33 19.27 3.67
CA MET A 258 -1.60 19.74 2.49
C MET A 258 -0.99 18.58 1.69
N GLN A 259 -0.32 17.64 2.37
CA GLN A 259 0.25 16.44 1.77
C GLN A 259 -0.83 15.56 1.11
N GLY A 260 -2.01 15.46 1.72
CA GLY A 260 -3.16 14.75 1.15
C GLY A 260 -3.69 15.40 -0.13
N LEU A 261 -3.69 16.73 -0.22
CA LEU A 261 -4.07 17.47 -1.43
C LEU A 261 -3.04 17.30 -2.55
N LEU A 262 -1.73 17.36 -2.23
CA LEU A 262 -0.66 17.06 -3.19
C LEU A 262 -0.78 15.63 -3.71
N LEU A 263 -1.03 14.66 -2.83
CA LEU A 263 -1.22 13.25 -3.20
C LEU A 263 -2.44 13.05 -4.13
N LEU A 264 -3.57 13.71 -3.84
CA LEU A 264 -4.75 13.68 -4.70
C LEU A 264 -4.41 14.23 -6.09
N ARG A 265 -3.77 15.41 -6.15
CA ARG A 265 -3.39 16.02 -7.43
C ARG A 265 -2.40 15.15 -8.19
N ALA A 266 -1.42 14.58 -7.50
CA ALA A 266 -0.48 13.63 -8.11
C ALA A 266 -1.22 12.45 -8.74
N GLN A 267 -2.20 11.85 -8.06
CA GLN A 267 -3.01 10.75 -8.58
C GLN A 267 -3.89 11.15 -9.77
N MET A 268 -4.43 12.37 -9.78
CA MET A 268 -5.44 12.79 -10.76
C MET A 268 -4.89 13.55 -11.97
N LEU A 269 -3.74 14.22 -11.84
CA LEU A 269 -3.19 15.10 -12.86
C LEU A 269 -1.88 14.60 -13.49
N SER A 270 -1.23 13.58 -12.89
CA SER A 270 0.12 13.15 -13.32
C SER A 270 0.09 11.98 -14.30
N GLY A 271 -0.64 12.16 -15.40
CA GLY A 271 -0.79 11.13 -16.44
C GLY A 271 -1.68 9.96 -16.01
N ALA A 272 -1.32 8.73 -16.40
CA ALA A 272 -2.13 7.56 -16.09
C ALA A 272 -2.12 7.26 -14.57
N PRO A 273 -3.25 6.94 -13.94
CA PRO A 273 -3.29 6.72 -12.50
C PRO A 273 -2.45 5.49 -12.12
N SER A 274 -1.53 5.69 -11.17
CA SER A 274 -0.74 4.63 -10.56
C SER A 274 -1.59 3.80 -9.60
N ARG A 275 -1.02 2.72 -9.06
CA ARG A 275 -1.68 1.99 -7.98
C ARG A 275 -1.60 2.82 -6.70
N GLY A 276 -2.69 2.92 -5.96
CA GLY A 276 -2.73 3.71 -4.71
C GLY A 276 -1.61 3.34 -3.73
N THR A 277 -1.41 2.04 -3.48
CA THR A 277 -0.36 1.52 -2.60
C THR A 277 1.07 1.87 -3.02
N GLU A 278 1.25 2.16 -4.31
CA GLU A 278 2.56 2.47 -4.87
C GLU A 278 2.83 3.98 -4.75
N LEU A 279 1.83 4.80 -5.03
CA LEU A 279 1.91 6.26 -4.90
C LEU A 279 2.10 6.69 -3.44
N THR A 280 1.37 6.08 -2.51
CA THR A 280 1.41 6.50 -1.10
C THR A 280 2.69 6.09 -0.37
N ALA A 281 3.43 5.13 -0.90
CA ALA A 281 4.68 4.63 -0.33
C ALA A 281 5.94 5.20 -1.00
N MET A 282 5.80 6.24 -1.84
CA MET A 282 6.92 6.82 -2.58
C MET A 282 7.93 7.49 -1.66
N THR A 283 9.22 7.32 -1.97
CA THR A 283 10.32 8.00 -1.28
C THR A 283 10.93 9.11 -2.14
N TYR A 284 11.37 10.20 -1.51
CA TYR A 284 12.11 11.27 -2.21
C TYR A 284 13.63 11.16 -2.02
N ARG A 285 14.09 10.18 -1.21
CA ARG A 285 15.51 9.90 -0.96
C ARG A 285 15.80 8.42 -1.14
N ASN A 286 17.06 8.12 -1.44
CA ASN A 286 17.56 6.75 -1.47
C ASN A 286 17.68 6.23 -0.04
N THR A 287 17.32 4.97 0.17
CA THR A 287 17.51 4.26 1.45
C THR A 287 18.43 3.07 1.24
N GLN A 288 18.92 2.46 2.33
CA GLN A 288 19.77 1.25 2.24
C GLN A 288 19.08 0.10 1.50
N THR A 289 17.76 -0.01 1.63
CA THR A 289 16.95 -1.08 1.02
C THR A 289 16.35 -0.68 -0.33
N ARG A 290 16.34 0.62 -0.67
CA ARG A 290 15.84 1.14 -1.96
C ARG A 290 16.82 2.20 -2.49
N PRO A 291 17.77 1.80 -3.36
CA PRO A 291 18.79 2.71 -3.88
C PRO A 291 18.29 3.70 -4.93
N THR A 292 17.00 3.67 -5.28
CA THR A 292 16.38 4.58 -6.24
C THR A 292 15.13 5.19 -5.62
N CYS A 293 15.17 6.51 -5.37
CA CYS A 293 14.00 7.28 -4.96
C CYS A 293 12.97 7.38 -6.09
N ASN A 294 11.72 7.64 -5.71
CA ASN A 294 10.62 7.80 -6.65
C ASN A 294 10.51 9.22 -7.20
N LEU A 295 11.01 10.23 -6.48
CA LEU A 295 10.96 11.63 -6.95
C LEU A 295 12.24 11.99 -7.70
N VAL A 296 12.11 12.34 -8.98
CA VAL A 296 13.23 12.72 -9.84
C VAL A 296 12.91 13.95 -10.68
N ILE A 297 13.95 14.63 -11.19
CA ILE A 297 13.81 15.72 -12.16
C ILE A 297 14.19 15.18 -13.54
N LEU A 298 13.25 15.19 -14.48
CA LEU A 298 13.48 14.82 -15.88
C LEU A 298 13.33 16.07 -16.75
N GLY A 299 14.46 16.67 -17.12
CA GLY A 299 14.49 17.94 -17.86
C GLY A 299 13.89 19.07 -17.02
N ARG A 300 12.72 19.59 -17.41
CA ARG A 300 12.00 20.65 -16.69
C ARG A 300 10.85 20.14 -15.82
N HIS A 301 10.71 18.81 -15.69
CA HIS A 301 9.56 18.19 -15.02
C HIS A 301 9.97 17.50 -13.73
N VAL A 302 9.33 17.88 -12.62
CA VAL A 302 9.32 17.08 -11.41
C VAL A 302 8.45 15.85 -11.69
N THR A 303 9.03 14.66 -11.51
CA THR A 303 8.46 13.40 -11.97
C THR A 303 8.44 12.37 -10.86
N LEU A 304 7.31 11.69 -10.70
CA LEU A 304 7.16 10.52 -9.87
C LEU A 304 7.41 9.24 -10.69
N LEU A 305 8.35 8.42 -10.25
CA LEU A 305 8.66 7.13 -10.85
C LEU A 305 7.85 6.03 -10.20
N CYS A 306 6.87 5.52 -10.93
CA CYS A 306 6.11 4.33 -10.60
C CYS A 306 6.83 3.07 -11.08
N GLN A 307 6.78 1.98 -10.31
CA GLN A 307 7.21 0.63 -10.69
C GLN A 307 6.00 -0.23 -11.09
N TYR A 308 5.96 -0.63 -12.37
CA TYR A 308 4.91 -1.50 -12.86
C TYR A 308 5.12 -2.97 -12.44
N LEU A 309 4.61 -3.33 -11.26
CA LEU A 309 4.78 -4.68 -10.68
C LEU A 309 4.00 -5.81 -11.38
N LYS A 310 3.12 -5.51 -12.35
CA LYS A 310 2.12 -6.47 -12.88
C LYS A 310 2.75 -7.62 -13.68
N THR A 311 3.95 -7.40 -14.21
CA THR A 311 4.70 -8.41 -14.99
C THR A 311 6.03 -8.77 -14.34
N THR A 312 6.38 -8.22 -13.18
CA THR A 312 7.69 -8.45 -12.53
C THR A 312 7.93 -9.94 -12.27
N ALA A 313 6.88 -10.68 -11.87
CA ALA A 313 6.96 -12.13 -11.70
C ALA A 313 7.27 -12.89 -13.02
N LEU A 314 6.97 -12.31 -14.18
CA LEU A 314 7.24 -12.90 -15.50
C LEU A 314 8.57 -12.41 -16.08
N THR A 315 8.94 -11.15 -15.87
CA THR A 315 10.10 -10.50 -16.51
C THR A 315 11.34 -10.42 -15.62
N GLY A 316 11.20 -10.68 -14.31
CA GLY A 316 12.27 -10.52 -13.31
C GLY A 316 12.82 -9.09 -13.20
N LYS A 317 12.13 -8.11 -13.80
CA LYS A 317 12.56 -6.72 -13.94
C LYS A 317 11.37 -5.79 -13.76
N ASP A 318 11.53 -4.80 -12.91
CA ASP A 318 10.57 -3.70 -12.76
C ASP A 318 10.71 -2.72 -13.92
N LYS A 319 9.57 -2.24 -14.42
CA LYS A 319 9.53 -1.16 -15.41
C LYS A 319 9.21 0.14 -14.69
N LEU A 320 10.08 1.13 -14.85
CA LEU A 320 9.83 2.48 -14.38
C LEU A 320 8.88 3.20 -15.35
N ILE A 321 7.80 3.77 -14.82
CA ILE A 321 6.85 4.59 -15.55
C ILE A 321 6.93 6.01 -14.96
N PRO A 322 7.42 7.00 -15.73
CA PRO A 322 7.46 8.37 -15.27
C PRO A 322 6.08 9.02 -15.33
N HIS A 323 5.72 9.70 -14.24
CA HIS A 323 4.52 10.51 -14.07
C HIS A 323 4.93 11.95 -13.77
N ALA A 324 4.96 12.81 -14.80
CA ALA A 324 5.26 14.23 -14.62
C ALA A 324 4.11 14.90 -13.86
N LEU A 325 4.46 15.65 -12.81
CA LEU A 325 3.51 16.46 -12.04
C LEU A 325 3.14 17.73 -12.83
N ASP A 326 1.94 18.27 -12.59
CA ASP A 326 1.57 19.59 -13.10
C ASP A 326 2.36 20.71 -12.41
N GLY A 327 2.34 21.91 -12.99
CA GLY A 327 3.18 23.03 -12.54
C GLY A 327 2.99 23.42 -11.07
N ILE A 328 1.74 23.49 -10.60
CA ILE A 328 1.43 23.90 -9.23
C ILE A 328 1.81 22.80 -8.24
N THR A 329 1.46 21.55 -8.54
CA THR A 329 1.83 20.40 -7.69
C THR A 329 3.35 20.26 -7.61
N SER A 330 4.05 20.44 -8.73
CA SER A 330 5.53 20.41 -8.78
C SER A 330 6.15 21.49 -7.91
N ASP A 331 5.68 22.74 -8.06
CA ASP A 331 6.21 23.88 -7.31
C ASP A 331 6.04 23.70 -5.82
N ILE A 332 4.80 23.48 -5.36
CA ILE A 332 4.51 23.34 -3.93
C ILE A 332 5.22 22.12 -3.34
N LEU A 333 5.34 21.00 -4.06
CA LEU A 333 6.10 19.84 -3.57
C LEU A 333 7.58 20.15 -3.40
N VAL A 334 8.19 20.89 -4.34
CA VAL A 334 9.59 21.31 -4.25
C VAL A 334 9.79 22.28 -3.08
N GLN A 335 8.91 23.28 -2.94
CA GLN A 335 8.96 24.23 -1.83
C GLN A 335 8.74 23.53 -0.49
N ASP A 336 7.82 22.56 -0.41
CA ASP A 336 7.60 21.74 0.77
C ASP A 336 8.89 21.03 1.19
N LEU A 337 9.49 20.26 0.28
CA LEU A 337 10.68 19.47 0.60
C LEU A 337 11.89 20.33 0.98
N ALA A 338 11.99 21.55 0.45
CA ALA A 338 13.09 22.46 0.74
C ALA A 338 12.87 23.30 2.02
N LEU A 339 11.64 23.77 2.29
CA LEU A 339 11.35 24.73 3.36
C LEU A 339 10.57 24.13 4.52
N ALA A 340 9.40 23.55 4.25
CA ALA A 340 8.47 23.12 5.30
C ALA A 340 8.87 21.75 5.88
N ARG A 341 9.43 20.85 5.07
CA ARG A 341 9.80 19.49 5.46
C ARG A 341 10.85 19.45 6.58
N PRO A 342 11.96 20.23 6.54
CA PRO A 342 12.89 20.28 7.65
C PRO A 342 12.24 20.68 8.98
N PHE A 343 11.29 21.61 8.95
CA PHE A 343 10.53 21.99 10.14
C PHE A 343 9.57 20.87 10.58
N ALA A 344 8.90 20.21 9.64
CA ALA A 344 8.03 19.07 9.92
C ALA A 344 8.78 17.92 10.62
N GLU A 345 10.03 17.65 10.24
CA GLU A 345 10.89 16.66 10.92
C GLU A 345 11.17 17.05 12.37
N ILE A 346 11.48 18.32 12.63
CA ILE A 346 11.70 18.85 13.99
C ILE A 346 10.41 18.77 14.82
N ALA A 347 9.29 19.20 14.23
CA ALA A 347 7.97 19.16 14.86
C ALA A 347 7.57 17.73 15.22
N ALA A 348 7.77 16.77 14.30
CA ALA A 348 7.50 15.35 14.54
C ALA A 348 8.35 14.81 15.69
N LYS A 349 9.65 15.12 15.73
CA LYS A 349 10.53 14.72 16.84
C LYS A 349 10.08 15.28 18.20
N ALA A 350 9.59 16.51 18.22
CA ALA A 350 9.08 17.14 19.45
C ALA A 350 7.72 16.58 19.91
N CYS A 351 6.88 16.16 18.96
CA CYS A 351 5.53 15.62 19.23
C CYS A 351 5.52 14.11 19.50
N PHE A 352 6.50 13.37 18.99
CA PHE A 352 6.59 11.92 19.06
C PHE A 352 7.98 11.45 19.53
N PRO A 353 8.42 11.82 20.75
CA PRO A 353 9.78 11.56 21.22
C PRO A 353 10.11 10.05 21.32
N ASP A 354 9.11 9.23 21.63
CA ASP A 354 9.26 7.78 21.82
C ASP A 354 8.98 6.95 20.55
N LYS A 355 8.76 7.62 19.41
CA LYS A 355 8.41 6.98 18.13
C LYS A 355 9.34 7.41 17.00
N PRO A 356 10.61 6.96 16.99
CA PRO A 356 11.57 7.33 15.96
C PRO A 356 11.11 6.95 14.55
N GLU A 357 10.27 5.92 14.42
CA GLU A 357 9.67 5.50 13.16
C GLU A 357 8.81 6.59 12.52
N VAL A 358 8.15 7.44 13.32
CA VAL A 358 7.34 8.56 12.79
C VAL A 358 8.24 9.61 12.16
N VAL A 359 9.35 9.97 12.81
CA VAL A 359 10.33 10.93 12.28
C VAL A 359 10.92 10.42 10.96
N GLU A 360 11.16 9.11 10.88
CA GLU A 360 11.68 8.45 9.69
C GLU A 360 10.71 8.52 8.49
N LEU A 361 9.40 8.66 8.73
CA LEU A 361 8.41 8.93 7.67
C LEU A 361 8.68 10.28 7.02
N TYR A 362 8.84 11.34 7.82
CA TYR A 362 9.12 12.69 7.33
C TYR A 362 10.44 12.76 6.58
N ARG A 363 11.45 12.03 7.05
CA ARG A 363 12.78 12.05 6.42
C ARG A 363 12.86 11.39 5.05
N ASN A 364 12.01 10.39 4.78
CA ASN A 364 12.18 9.50 3.63
C ASN A 364 11.03 9.56 2.61
N HIS A 365 9.80 9.78 3.06
CA HIS A 365 8.60 9.63 2.21
C HIS A 365 8.14 10.96 1.61
N VAL A 366 7.67 10.89 0.36
CA VAL A 366 7.14 12.06 -0.36
C VAL A 366 5.90 12.58 0.38
N PHE A 367 4.95 11.69 0.68
CA PHE A 367 3.67 12.03 1.30
C PHE A 367 3.57 11.42 2.70
N VAL A 368 3.23 12.24 3.70
CA VAL A 368 3.13 11.79 5.11
C VAL A 368 1.79 12.23 5.71
N ASN A 369 1.14 11.31 6.40
CA ASN A 369 -0.16 11.50 7.06
C ASN A 369 0.02 11.54 8.58
N TYR A 370 0.55 12.65 9.08
CA TYR A 370 0.72 12.95 10.51
C TYR A 370 1.65 11.98 11.28
N ASP A 371 1.19 10.78 11.62
CA ASP A 371 1.94 9.75 12.34
C ASP A 371 2.11 8.44 11.53
N ARG A 372 1.62 8.42 10.30
CA ARG A 372 1.66 7.25 9.41
C ARG A 372 1.76 7.65 7.94
N LEU A 373 1.88 6.66 7.06
CA LEU A 373 1.73 6.88 5.63
C LEU A 373 0.25 6.95 5.25
N PHE A 374 -0.04 7.60 4.11
CA PHE A 374 -1.33 7.43 3.47
C PHE A 374 -1.49 5.99 2.98
N ASP A 375 -2.73 5.51 3.00
CA ASP A 375 -3.11 4.28 2.30
C ASP A 375 -4.10 4.60 1.15
N SER A 376 -4.50 3.55 0.43
CA SER A 376 -5.44 3.68 -0.70
C SER A 376 -6.85 4.09 -0.26
N GLU A 377 -7.23 3.81 0.98
CA GLU A 377 -8.53 4.21 1.55
C GLU A 377 -8.51 5.69 1.90
N ASN A 378 -7.42 6.18 2.49
CA ASN A 378 -7.21 7.60 2.77
C ASN A 378 -7.29 8.41 1.47
N LEU A 379 -6.54 8.01 0.44
CA LEU A 379 -6.56 8.70 -0.85
C LEU A 379 -7.95 8.64 -1.51
N SER A 380 -8.63 7.49 -1.49
CA SER A 380 -10.00 7.39 -2.00
C SER A 380 -10.98 8.28 -1.22
N GLY A 381 -10.81 8.40 0.11
CA GLY A 381 -11.58 9.28 0.96
C GLY A 381 -11.35 10.76 0.65
N ILE A 382 -10.10 11.17 0.43
CA ILE A 382 -9.75 12.54 0.04
C ILE A 382 -10.32 12.86 -1.35
N MET A 383 -10.17 11.95 -2.32
CA MET A 383 -10.76 12.11 -3.66
C MET A 383 -12.28 12.28 -3.57
N SER A 384 -12.96 11.42 -2.81
CA SER A 384 -14.41 11.45 -2.62
C SER A 384 -14.86 12.77 -1.97
N LYS A 385 -14.16 13.21 -0.91
CA LYS A 385 -14.42 14.47 -0.20
C LYS A 385 -14.43 15.68 -1.14
N HIS A 386 -13.53 15.71 -2.12
CA HIS A 386 -13.39 16.85 -3.04
C HIS A 386 -14.26 16.75 -4.29
N THR A 387 -14.71 15.55 -4.66
CA THR A 387 -15.47 15.32 -5.89
C THR A 387 -16.97 15.29 -5.64
N LEU A 388 -17.41 14.73 -4.51
CA LEU A 388 -18.81 14.62 -4.13
C LEU A 388 -19.59 15.95 -4.16
N PRO A 389 -19.07 17.09 -3.67
CA PRO A 389 -19.82 18.34 -3.66
C PRO A 389 -20.09 18.92 -5.06
N ILE A 390 -19.25 18.59 -6.04
CA ILE A 390 -19.32 19.14 -7.40
C ILE A 390 -19.99 18.15 -8.36
N MET A 391 -19.59 16.89 -8.28
CA MET A 391 -20.02 15.85 -9.21
C MET A 391 -21.25 15.08 -8.70
N HIS A 392 -21.67 15.32 -7.45
CA HIS A 392 -22.73 14.58 -6.75
C HIS A 392 -22.46 13.08 -6.54
N PHE A 393 -21.26 12.61 -6.90
CA PHE A 393 -20.75 11.30 -6.55
C PHE A 393 -19.26 11.38 -6.17
N GLY A 394 -18.85 10.54 -5.23
CA GLY A 394 -17.48 10.52 -4.73
C GLY A 394 -16.56 9.65 -5.57
N LEU A 395 -15.55 10.24 -6.20
CA LEU A 395 -14.51 9.49 -6.89
C LEU A 395 -13.57 8.79 -5.91
N THR A 396 -13.19 7.56 -6.27
CA THR A 396 -12.13 6.77 -5.64
C THR A 396 -11.02 6.52 -6.65
N ILE A 397 -9.91 5.95 -6.20
CA ILE A 397 -8.81 5.54 -7.10
C ILE A 397 -9.31 4.64 -8.24
N LYS A 398 -10.25 3.73 -7.93
CA LYS A 398 -10.80 2.77 -8.90
C LYS A 398 -11.68 3.45 -9.94
N SER A 399 -12.61 4.30 -9.50
CA SER A 399 -13.51 5.00 -10.43
C SER A 399 -12.73 5.96 -11.30
N TRP A 400 -11.81 6.73 -10.71
CA TRP A 400 -10.95 7.63 -11.47
C TRP A 400 -10.14 6.90 -12.53
N ARG A 401 -9.57 5.73 -12.21
CA ARG A 401 -8.84 4.93 -13.20
C ARG A 401 -9.69 4.53 -14.40
N HIS A 402 -10.95 4.18 -14.19
CA HIS A 402 -11.85 3.79 -15.28
C HIS A 402 -12.24 5.01 -16.13
N ILE A 403 -12.60 6.10 -15.45
CA ILE A 403 -13.04 7.35 -16.06
C ILE A 403 -11.91 8.00 -16.87
N GLN A 404 -10.72 8.13 -16.29
CA GLN A 404 -9.55 8.72 -16.96
C GLN A 404 -9.11 7.92 -18.18
N THR A 405 -9.21 6.59 -18.12
CA THR A 405 -8.87 5.73 -19.28
C THR A 405 -9.84 5.95 -20.44
N ALA A 406 -11.10 6.28 -20.17
CA ALA A 406 -12.06 6.56 -21.24
C ALA A 406 -11.73 7.85 -22.00
N TRP A 407 -11.17 8.87 -21.33
CA TRP A 407 -10.70 10.13 -21.94
C TRP A 407 -9.31 10.06 -22.58
N LYS A 408 -8.61 8.95 -22.44
CA LYS A 408 -7.28 8.74 -23.03
C LYS A 408 -7.40 8.25 -24.46
#